data_AF-A0A0F8A107-F1
#
_entry.id   AF-A0A0F8A107-F1
#
_cell.length_a   1.000
_cell.length_b   1.000
_cell.length_c   1.000
_cell.angle_alpha   90.00
_cell.angle_beta   90.00
_cell.angle_gamma   90.00
#
_symmetry.space_group_name_H-M   'P 1'
#
loop_
_entity.id
_entity.type
_entity.pdbx_description
1 polymer ?
#
loop_
_entity_poly.entity_id
_entity_poly.type
_entity_poly.pdbx_seq_one_letter_code
_entity_poly.pdbx_strand_id
1 'polypeptide(L)'
;MHAFANQLDEEGFWNRMQLNEDGRVTAVLFAHPESLAYLKAYPDLLFLDCTYKTNKYGMPLLDIIGVDACQRSFCIAFAFLSGENEEDYIWALGRLRSMYELCGASLPSVILTDRCLACMNAVARCFPAAISLLCLWHANKAVLQYCKPSFTRHAQGEEGRQNALNEWSEFYNCWHSIVRSIDEDTFDERLKELERRYVPEHVKDVSYIKETWLDLYKEKLVKSWVDHPHFGNVVTSRVEGIHALLKSHLKKSTLDLFDAWRAIRQALQNQLAELRSNQARQQIRVPVELFKPIYSAVRGWISHEALRKVEEQRKRLLKGDLPSCTGSFSRSWGLPCAHTIKSLEDEDEVLQLSHFHTHWRLTRSGDPQILLEPRRHIDRRAVNSTRPQSSTQREPSAFEAVEAVSRPRAPPTCSKCHGQGHTMRSLSCPLRYSDLLQQAEAAVTAPIAEAAVAAIEALATEQTTASTAAAEELRYDDPRAIYQRYVTAREIWYNAQPRGSIKTNQRYRKAMGLPLRYSKAEYNWCLDWKQMTKRCVRATGSRAWMKEEMMAYLDWDKSENDRLDARVADEIVVQPFSSRRGPDEIWRACEKDSEEQQTLYIAKS
;
A
#
# COMPACT_ATOMS: atom_id res chain seq x y z
N MET A 1 26.05 -33.38 -10.68
CA MET A 1 26.93 -32.29 -10.20
C MET A 1 27.75 -31.68 -11.32
N HIS A 2 28.57 -32.42 -12.07
CA HIS A 2 29.29 -31.86 -13.23
C HIS A 2 28.37 -31.15 -14.24
N ALA A 3 27.22 -31.76 -14.59
CA ALA A 3 26.24 -31.11 -15.46
C ALA A 3 25.68 -29.79 -14.88
N PHE A 4 25.55 -29.68 -13.55
CA PHE A 4 25.06 -28.46 -12.91
C PHE A 4 26.11 -27.35 -12.91
N ALA A 5 27.35 -27.67 -12.54
CA ALA A 5 28.47 -26.74 -12.59
C ALA A 5 28.74 -26.25 -14.02
N ASN A 6 28.79 -27.16 -14.99
CA ASN A 6 28.98 -26.83 -16.39
C ASN A 6 27.88 -25.89 -16.91
N GLN A 7 26.61 -26.15 -16.57
CA GLN A 7 25.51 -25.30 -17.00
C GLN A 7 25.57 -23.90 -16.38
N LEU A 8 25.99 -23.78 -15.11
CA LEU A 8 26.22 -22.49 -14.49
C LEU A 8 27.27 -21.70 -15.26
N ASP A 9 28.39 -22.33 -15.62
CA ASP A 9 29.46 -21.69 -16.38
C ASP A 9 29.03 -21.33 -17.81
N GLU A 10 28.33 -22.25 -18.50
CA GLU A 10 27.79 -22.03 -19.85
C GLU A 10 26.80 -20.86 -19.92
N GLU A 11 25.98 -20.68 -18.88
CA GLU A 11 25.03 -19.55 -18.78
C GLU A 11 25.66 -18.29 -18.14
N GLY A 12 26.96 -18.31 -17.84
CA GLY A 12 27.69 -17.16 -17.33
C GLY A 12 27.39 -16.80 -15.87
N PHE A 13 26.89 -17.75 -15.08
CA PHE A 13 26.73 -17.56 -13.64
C PHE A 13 28.07 -17.56 -12.94
N TRP A 14 28.26 -16.60 -12.04
CA TRP A 14 29.33 -16.71 -11.07
C TRP A 14 28.95 -17.80 -10.07
N ASN A 15 29.84 -18.76 -9.79
CA ASN A 15 29.54 -19.85 -8.87
C ASN A 15 30.76 -20.38 -8.10
N ARG A 16 30.54 -20.96 -6.92
CA ARG A 16 31.54 -21.68 -6.12
C ARG A 16 30.89 -22.91 -5.49
N MET A 17 31.65 -23.99 -5.42
CA MET A 17 31.21 -25.26 -4.85
C MET A 17 32.19 -25.75 -3.79
N GLN A 18 31.66 -26.38 -2.74
CA GLN A 18 32.43 -27.07 -1.72
C GLN A 18 32.07 -28.55 -1.74
N LEU A 19 33.09 -29.39 -1.62
CA LEU A 19 32.98 -30.84 -1.52
C LEU A 19 33.56 -31.29 -0.18
N ASN A 20 33.00 -32.35 0.39
CA ASN A 20 33.61 -33.06 1.51
C ASN A 20 34.68 -34.06 1.02
N GLU A 21 35.30 -34.78 1.95
CA GLU A 21 36.33 -35.79 1.68
C GLU A 21 35.83 -36.94 0.77
N ASP A 22 34.54 -37.25 0.82
CA ASP A 22 33.89 -38.26 -0.04
C ASP A 22 33.51 -37.73 -1.43
N GLY A 23 33.85 -36.48 -1.76
CA GLY A 23 33.46 -35.82 -3.00
C GLY A 23 31.98 -35.45 -3.09
N ARG A 24 31.24 -35.46 -1.97
CA ARG A 24 29.84 -35.00 -1.89
C ARG A 24 29.78 -33.49 -1.72
N VAL A 25 28.79 -32.88 -2.34
CA VAL A 25 28.61 -31.43 -2.30
C VAL A 25 28.02 -31.02 -0.97
N THR A 26 28.74 -30.16 -0.25
CA THR A 26 28.31 -29.58 1.02
C THR A 26 27.77 -28.18 0.84
N ALA A 27 28.27 -27.44 -0.15
CA ALA A 27 27.76 -26.10 -0.43
C ALA A 27 27.88 -25.72 -1.90
N VAL A 28 26.93 -24.94 -2.40
CA VAL A 28 26.95 -24.33 -3.74
C VAL A 28 26.43 -22.91 -3.62
N LEU A 29 27.27 -21.92 -3.96
CA LEU A 29 26.89 -20.51 -4.06
C LEU A 29 26.89 -20.12 -5.54
N PHE A 30 25.83 -19.46 -6.02
CA PHE A 30 25.75 -18.97 -7.39
C PHE A 30 25.04 -17.62 -7.49
N ALA A 31 25.40 -16.83 -8.50
CA ALA A 31 24.84 -15.51 -8.77
C ALA A 31 24.68 -15.30 -10.28
N HIS A 32 23.52 -14.78 -10.68
CA HIS A 32 23.22 -14.48 -12.08
C HIS A 32 23.95 -13.21 -12.53
N PRO A 33 24.50 -13.16 -13.76
CA PRO A 33 25.31 -12.02 -14.22
C PRO A 33 24.55 -10.69 -14.16
N GLU A 34 23.26 -10.69 -14.46
CA GLU A 34 22.43 -9.48 -14.36
C GLU A 34 22.17 -9.03 -12.91
N SER A 35 22.10 -9.97 -11.96
CA SER A 35 22.01 -9.65 -10.53
C SER A 35 23.29 -8.97 -10.06
N LEU A 36 24.45 -9.40 -10.58
CA LEU A 36 25.73 -8.74 -10.28
C LEU A 36 25.79 -7.32 -10.86
N ALA A 37 25.19 -7.08 -12.03
CA ALA A 37 25.07 -5.73 -12.58
C ALA A 37 24.19 -4.82 -11.69
N TYR A 38 23.08 -5.35 -11.16
CA TYR A 38 22.26 -4.65 -10.17
C TYR A 38 23.01 -4.38 -8.87
N LEU A 39 23.78 -5.38 -8.39
CA LEU A 39 24.57 -5.24 -7.18
C LEU A 39 25.57 -4.09 -7.26
N LYS A 40 26.23 -3.90 -8.41
CA LYS A 40 27.16 -2.77 -8.60
C LYS A 40 26.47 -1.41 -8.47
N ALA A 41 25.21 -1.31 -8.88
CA ALA A 41 24.44 -0.07 -8.78
C ALA A 41 23.88 0.15 -7.35
N TYR A 42 23.52 -0.92 -6.65
CA TYR A 42 22.89 -0.87 -5.33
C TYR A 42 23.59 -1.80 -4.32
N PRO A 43 24.85 -1.51 -3.93
CA PRO A 43 25.65 -2.38 -3.10
C PRO A 43 25.38 -2.24 -1.59
N ASP A 44 24.70 -1.16 -1.17
CA ASP A 44 24.73 -0.69 0.22
C ASP A 44 24.04 -1.61 1.23
N LEU A 45 23.00 -2.35 0.80
CA LEU A 45 22.15 -3.16 1.66
C LEU A 45 22.22 -4.63 1.28
N LEU A 46 22.44 -5.47 2.29
CA LEU A 46 22.41 -6.92 2.17
C LEU A 46 21.44 -7.51 3.18
N PHE A 47 20.60 -8.43 2.75
CA PHE A 47 19.72 -9.19 3.63
C PHE A 47 20.03 -10.67 3.47
N LEU A 48 20.07 -11.36 4.60
CA LEU A 48 20.43 -12.77 4.70
C LEU A 48 19.33 -13.51 5.44
N ASP A 49 18.78 -14.53 4.80
CA ASP A 49 17.80 -15.43 5.42
C ASP A 49 17.83 -16.81 4.73
N CYS A 50 17.51 -17.84 5.50
CA CYS A 50 17.48 -19.20 5.01
C CYS A 50 16.04 -19.68 4.84
N THR A 51 15.78 -20.37 3.74
CA THR A 51 14.54 -21.11 3.54
C THR A 51 14.81 -22.60 3.36
N TYR A 52 13.86 -23.41 3.83
CA TYR A 52 13.91 -24.87 3.72
C TYR A 52 12.94 -25.41 2.66
N LYS A 53 12.95 -26.74 2.50
CA LYS A 53 12.07 -27.49 1.58
C LYS A 53 12.19 -27.06 0.13
N THR A 54 13.41 -26.72 -0.29
CA THR A 54 13.70 -26.28 -1.66
C THR A 54 14.25 -27.40 -2.53
N ASN A 55 14.80 -28.45 -1.92
CA ASN A 55 15.47 -29.55 -2.62
C ASN A 55 15.42 -30.88 -1.83
N LYS A 56 15.60 -32.00 -2.54
CA LYS A 56 15.47 -33.37 -2.02
C LYS A 56 16.56 -33.77 -1.02
N TYR A 57 17.63 -32.98 -0.92
CA TYR A 57 18.75 -33.24 -0.03
C TYR A 57 18.56 -32.60 1.35
N GLY A 58 17.49 -31.83 1.55
CA GLY A 58 17.23 -31.13 2.81
C GLY A 58 18.22 -30.00 3.11
N MET A 59 18.99 -29.56 2.10
CA MET A 59 19.93 -28.46 2.20
C MET A 59 19.17 -27.13 2.37
N PRO A 60 19.45 -26.32 3.40
CA PRO A 60 18.93 -24.96 3.48
C PRO A 60 19.38 -24.16 2.25
N LEU A 61 18.48 -23.30 1.76
CA LEU A 61 18.78 -22.33 0.73
C LEU A 61 18.90 -20.96 1.40
N LEU A 62 20.13 -20.47 1.50
CA LEU A 62 20.42 -19.10 1.92
C LEU A 62 20.14 -18.16 0.75
N ASP A 63 19.16 -17.29 0.94
CA ASP A 63 18.81 -16.23 0.01
C ASP A 63 19.56 -14.96 0.39
N ILE A 64 20.26 -14.40 -0.60
CA ILE A 64 21.06 -13.20 -0.43
C ILE A 64 20.44 -12.13 -1.32
N ILE A 65 19.79 -11.15 -0.72
CA ILE A 65 19.03 -10.12 -1.45
C ILE A 65 19.52 -8.71 -1.15
N GLY A 66 19.33 -7.82 -2.12
CA GLY A 66 19.57 -6.38 -1.99
C GLY A 66 18.29 -5.59 -2.24
N VAL A 67 18.39 -4.27 -2.14
CA VAL A 67 17.29 -3.33 -2.38
C VAL A 67 17.74 -2.27 -3.38
N ASP A 68 16.92 -2.02 -4.39
CA ASP A 68 17.19 -0.98 -5.39
C ASP A 68 16.70 0.41 -4.95
N ALA A 69 17.04 1.44 -5.72
CA ALA A 69 16.58 2.81 -5.48
C ALA A 69 15.05 2.95 -5.36
N CYS A 70 14.29 2.04 -5.97
CA CYS A 70 12.83 2.04 -5.95
C CYS A 70 12.28 1.28 -4.73
N GLN A 71 13.09 0.96 -3.71
CA GLN A 71 12.73 0.13 -2.56
C GLN A 71 12.21 -1.26 -2.95
N ARG A 72 12.61 -1.78 -4.11
CA ARG A 72 12.28 -3.14 -4.54
C ARG A 72 13.43 -4.08 -4.25
N SER A 73 13.09 -5.27 -3.77
CA SER A 73 14.06 -6.34 -3.54
C SER A 73 14.54 -6.95 -4.84
N PHE A 74 15.82 -7.28 -4.91
CA PHE A 74 16.41 -8.08 -5.98
C PHE A 74 17.29 -9.16 -5.39
N CYS A 75 17.28 -10.37 -5.97
CA CYS A 75 18.16 -11.43 -5.50
C CYS A 75 19.56 -11.23 -6.05
N ILE A 76 20.55 -11.20 -5.16
CA ILE A 76 21.96 -11.06 -5.49
C ILE A 76 22.54 -12.44 -5.82
N ALA A 77 22.39 -13.37 -4.88
CA ALA A 77 22.98 -14.71 -4.95
C ALA A 77 22.16 -15.71 -4.11
N PHE A 78 22.46 -16.99 -4.30
CA PHE A 78 21.80 -18.10 -3.64
C PHE A 78 22.83 -19.11 -3.20
N ALA A 79 22.72 -19.62 -1.97
CA ALA A 79 23.59 -20.68 -1.48
C ALA A 79 22.79 -21.89 -1.00
N PHE A 80 22.99 -23.06 -1.62
CA PHE A 80 22.60 -24.32 -0.99
C PHE A 80 23.68 -24.72 0.02
N LEU A 81 23.32 -24.92 1.28
CA LEU A 81 24.24 -25.26 2.37
C LEU A 81 23.92 -26.64 2.96
N SER A 82 24.91 -27.35 3.49
CA SER A 82 24.70 -28.62 4.19
C SER A 82 24.02 -28.43 5.54
N GLY A 83 24.24 -27.27 6.16
CA GLY A 83 23.72 -26.89 7.46
C GLY A 83 23.69 -25.37 7.63
N GLU A 84 23.43 -24.94 8.84
CA GLU A 84 23.37 -23.54 9.25
C GLU A 84 24.32 -23.29 10.44
N ASN A 85 25.42 -24.02 10.47
CA ASN A 85 26.46 -23.83 11.46
C ASN A 85 27.34 -22.65 11.04
N GLU A 86 28.14 -22.14 11.98
CA GLU A 86 28.96 -20.95 11.72
C GLU A 86 29.88 -21.13 10.50
N GLU A 87 30.50 -22.30 10.35
CA GLU A 87 31.38 -22.61 9.22
C GLU A 87 30.66 -22.64 7.85
N ASP A 88 29.39 -23.07 7.82
CA ASP A 88 28.58 -23.05 6.59
C ASP A 88 28.37 -21.59 6.13
N TYR A 89 28.02 -20.71 7.06
CA TYR A 89 27.85 -19.27 6.79
C TYR A 89 29.18 -18.58 6.47
N ILE A 90 30.28 -18.89 7.18
CA ILE A 90 31.61 -18.34 6.90
C ILE A 90 32.03 -18.68 5.48
N TRP A 91 31.80 -19.92 5.03
CA TRP A 91 32.09 -20.30 3.66
C TRP A 91 31.25 -19.46 2.68
N ALA A 92 29.94 -19.39 2.88
CA ALA A 92 29.03 -18.67 1.98
C ALA A 92 29.37 -17.17 1.90
N LEU A 93 29.52 -16.51 3.05
CA LEU A 93 29.79 -15.08 3.15
C LEU A 93 31.23 -14.72 2.73
N GLY A 94 32.20 -15.60 2.97
CA GLY A 94 33.55 -15.46 2.44
C GLY A 94 33.58 -15.49 0.92
N ARG A 95 32.83 -16.42 0.30
CA ARG A 95 32.68 -16.48 -1.16
C ARG A 95 31.89 -15.29 -1.71
N LEU A 96 30.85 -14.86 -1.00
CA LEU A 96 30.10 -13.66 -1.34
C LEU A 96 31.02 -12.44 -1.36
N ARG A 97 31.87 -12.25 -0.34
CA ARG A 97 32.83 -11.15 -0.32
C ARG A 97 33.79 -11.17 -1.53
N SER A 98 34.33 -12.33 -1.87
CA SER A 98 35.16 -12.46 -3.08
C SER A 98 34.38 -12.10 -4.35
N MET A 99 33.09 -12.40 -4.42
CA MET A 99 32.23 -12.03 -5.54
C MET A 99 32.07 -10.51 -5.66
N TYR A 100 31.87 -9.79 -4.54
CA TYR A 100 31.85 -8.32 -4.51
C TYR A 100 33.15 -7.74 -5.08
N GLU A 101 34.30 -8.23 -4.60
CA GLU A 101 35.63 -7.80 -5.05
C GLU A 101 35.84 -8.07 -6.55
N LEU A 102 35.51 -9.27 -7.03
CA LEU A 102 35.68 -9.67 -8.43
C LEU A 102 34.78 -8.88 -9.39
N CYS A 103 33.54 -8.56 -8.98
CA CYS A 103 32.65 -7.77 -9.80
C CYS A 103 32.90 -6.26 -9.65
N GLY A 104 33.76 -5.82 -8.73
CA GLY A 104 34.05 -4.41 -8.51
C GLY A 104 32.88 -3.62 -7.90
N ALA A 105 32.02 -4.29 -7.12
CA ALA A 105 31.01 -3.63 -6.30
C ALA A 105 31.62 -3.22 -4.96
N SER A 106 31.19 -2.09 -4.38
CA SER A 106 31.56 -1.76 -3.00
C SER A 106 30.94 -2.75 -2.03
N LEU A 107 31.62 -3.02 -0.91
CA LEU A 107 31.06 -3.87 0.15
C LEU A 107 29.81 -3.23 0.76
N PRO A 108 28.87 -4.04 1.28
CA PRO A 108 27.64 -3.51 1.87
C PRO A 108 27.93 -2.67 3.10
N SER A 109 27.17 -1.59 3.25
CA SER A 109 27.24 -0.70 4.42
C SER A 109 26.41 -1.24 5.59
N VAL A 110 25.29 -1.90 5.27
CA VAL A 110 24.35 -2.47 6.24
C VAL A 110 23.99 -3.89 5.84
N ILE A 111 24.05 -4.80 6.81
CA ILE A 111 23.62 -6.19 6.66
C ILE A 111 22.49 -6.45 7.67
N LEU A 112 21.34 -6.91 7.18
CA LEU A 112 20.18 -7.26 8.00
C LEU A 112 19.97 -8.77 7.99
N THR A 113 19.86 -9.36 9.18
CA THR A 113 19.61 -10.79 9.37
C THR A 113 18.65 -11.01 10.54
N ASP A 114 18.13 -12.22 10.70
CA ASP A 114 17.41 -12.64 11.89
C ASP A 114 18.38 -12.88 13.07
N ARG A 115 17.88 -13.36 14.22
CA ARG A 115 18.73 -13.66 15.38
C ARG A 115 19.36 -15.05 15.27
N CYS A 116 20.09 -15.30 14.18
CA CYS A 116 20.87 -16.52 13.97
C CYS A 116 22.33 -16.29 14.39
N LEU A 117 22.75 -16.84 15.55
CA LEU A 117 24.11 -16.63 16.08
C LEU A 117 25.21 -17.03 15.09
N ALA A 118 25.04 -18.15 14.39
CA ALA A 118 25.98 -18.62 13.39
C ALA A 118 26.13 -17.61 12.22
N CYS A 119 25.01 -17.10 11.71
CA CYS A 119 25.01 -16.07 10.66
C CYS A 119 25.65 -14.77 11.17
N MET A 120 25.29 -14.32 12.38
CA MET A 120 25.81 -13.09 12.98
C MET A 120 27.33 -13.14 13.16
N ASN A 121 27.87 -14.24 13.68
CA ASN A 121 29.31 -14.44 13.84
C ASN A 121 30.01 -14.44 12.48
N ALA A 122 29.46 -15.14 11.49
CA ALA A 122 29.98 -15.15 10.14
C ALA A 122 29.96 -13.77 9.48
N VAL A 123 28.90 -12.97 9.69
CA VAL A 123 28.82 -11.58 9.23
C VAL A 123 29.91 -10.73 9.86
N ALA A 124 30.08 -10.80 11.19
CA ALA A 124 31.12 -10.07 11.90
C ALA A 124 32.54 -10.42 11.42
N ARG A 125 32.77 -11.68 11.04
CA ARG A 125 34.05 -12.16 10.51
C ARG A 125 34.28 -11.77 9.05
N CYS A 126 33.27 -11.92 8.19
CA CYS A 126 33.42 -11.73 6.75
C CYS A 126 33.24 -10.27 6.31
N PHE A 127 32.37 -9.52 6.97
CA PHE A 127 32.04 -8.11 6.68
C PHE A 127 32.18 -7.23 7.92
N PRO A 128 33.38 -7.13 8.53
CA PRO A 128 33.57 -6.43 9.81
C PRO A 128 33.28 -4.93 9.77
N ALA A 129 33.35 -4.31 8.59
CA ALA A 129 33.06 -2.89 8.41
C ALA A 129 31.57 -2.59 8.22
N ALA A 130 30.75 -3.62 7.95
CA ALA A 130 29.32 -3.44 7.73
C ALA A 130 28.58 -3.34 9.07
N ILE A 131 27.59 -2.46 9.13
CA ILE A 131 26.70 -2.38 10.28
C ILE A 131 25.74 -3.56 10.21
N SER A 132 25.81 -4.45 11.20
CA SER A 132 24.93 -5.60 11.29
C SER A 132 23.71 -5.24 12.14
N LEU A 133 22.54 -5.26 11.50
CA LEU A 133 21.24 -5.03 12.09
C LEU A 133 20.50 -6.36 12.29
N LEU A 134 19.63 -6.41 13.29
CA LEU A 134 18.70 -7.50 13.49
C LEU A 134 17.31 -7.14 12.98
N CYS A 135 16.62 -8.14 12.44
CA CYS A 135 15.26 -7.99 11.99
C CYS A 135 14.32 -7.63 13.16
N LEU A 136 13.80 -6.41 13.15
CA LEU A 136 12.88 -5.93 14.18
C LEU A 136 11.59 -6.75 14.22
N TRP A 137 11.14 -7.30 13.09
CA TRP A 137 9.97 -8.17 13.03
C TRP A 137 10.17 -9.45 13.84
N HIS A 138 11.31 -10.13 13.64
CA HIS A 138 11.65 -11.34 14.39
C HIS A 138 11.77 -11.05 15.89
N ALA A 139 12.38 -9.93 16.26
CA ALA A 139 12.46 -9.49 17.65
C ALA A 139 11.07 -9.26 18.27
N ASN A 140 10.21 -8.50 17.57
CA ASN A 140 8.84 -8.24 17.97
C ASN A 140 8.02 -9.53 18.12
N LYS A 141 8.13 -10.45 17.15
CA LYS A 141 7.44 -11.74 17.19
C LYS A 141 7.90 -12.59 18.37
N ALA A 142 9.20 -12.62 18.65
CA ALA A 142 9.75 -13.37 19.77
C ALA A 142 9.27 -12.81 21.12
N VAL A 143 9.27 -11.48 21.30
CA VAL A 143 8.70 -10.82 22.49
C VAL A 143 7.22 -11.12 22.62
N LEU A 144 6.46 -11.06 21.52
CA LEU A 144 5.04 -11.41 21.51
C LEU A 144 4.80 -12.86 21.94
N GLN A 145 5.54 -13.81 21.37
CA GLN A 145 5.38 -15.25 21.67
C GLN A 145 5.78 -15.59 23.10
N TYR A 146 6.85 -14.99 23.61
CA TYR A 146 7.36 -15.26 24.95
C TYR A 146 6.49 -14.61 26.03
N CYS A 147 6.20 -13.32 25.89
CA CYS A 147 5.60 -12.53 26.96
C CYS A 147 4.07 -12.57 26.98
N LYS A 148 3.39 -12.54 25.82
CA LYS A 148 1.90 -12.48 25.78
C LYS A 148 1.21 -13.56 26.62
N PRO A 149 1.67 -14.83 26.63
CA PRO A 149 1.03 -15.86 27.45
C PRO A 149 1.01 -15.56 28.96
N SER A 150 1.97 -14.80 29.51
CA SER A 150 1.98 -14.49 30.95
C SER A 150 0.80 -13.59 31.35
N PHE A 151 0.38 -12.71 30.45
CA PHE A 151 -0.79 -11.83 30.62
C PHE A 151 -2.11 -12.56 30.39
N THR A 152 -2.19 -13.41 29.35
CA THR A 152 -3.50 -13.95 28.91
C THR A 152 -3.88 -15.30 29.53
N ARG A 153 -2.92 -16.09 30.04
CA ARG A 153 -3.17 -17.50 30.45
C ARG A 153 -4.17 -17.65 31.59
N HIS A 154 -4.22 -16.69 32.51
CA HIS A 154 -5.07 -16.75 33.70
C HIS A 154 -6.38 -15.95 33.57
N ALA A 155 -6.60 -15.30 32.43
CA ALA A 155 -7.77 -14.46 32.20
C ALA A 155 -9.05 -15.31 32.04
N GLN A 156 -10.03 -15.07 32.92
CA GLN A 156 -11.34 -15.73 32.92
C GLN A 156 -12.46 -14.73 32.64
N GLY A 157 -13.54 -15.21 32.01
CA GLY A 157 -14.65 -14.35 31.57
C GLY A 157 -14.27 -13.44 30.40
N GLU A 158 -15.26 -12.73 29.87
CA GLU A 158 -15.06 -11.81 28.75
C GLU A 158 -14.32 -10.53 29.18
N GLU A 159 -14.74 -9.96 30.31
CA GLU A 159 -14.12 -8.76 30.90
C GLU A 159 -12.67 -8.99 31.33
N GLY A 160 -12.38 -10.12 32.00
CA GLY A 160 -11.01 -10.46 32.41
C GLY A 160 -10.07 -10.68 31.21
N ARG A 161 -10.57 -11.25 30.11
CA ARG A 161 -9.81 -11.38 28.86
C ARG A 161 -9.53 -10.02 28.22
N GLN A 162 -10.51 -9.12 28.20
CA GLN A 162 -10.32 -7.78 27.66
C GLN A 162 -9.28 -6.99 28.47
N ASN A 163 -9.35 -7.06 29.80
CA ASN A 163 -8.38 -6.40 30.67
C ASN A 163 -6.97 -6.93 30.46
N ALA A 164 -6.79 -8.26 30.42
CA ALA A 164 -5.49 -8.87 30.14
C ALA A 164 -4.93 -8.48 28.75
N LEU A 165 -5.80 -8.33 27.73
CA LEU A 165 -5.37 -7.86 26.42
C LEU A 165 -4.97 -6.37 26.42
N ASN A 166 -5.64 -5.54 27.22
CA ASN A 166 -5.28 -4.13 27.38
C ASN A 166 -3.92 -4.01 28.08
N GLU A 167 -3.72 -4.73 29.19
CA GLU A 167 -2.45 -4.77 29.93
C GLU A 167 -1.29 -5.25 29.05
N TRP A 168 -1.51 -6.34 28.28
CA TRP A 168 -0.56 -6.82 27.29
C TRP A 168 -0.23 -5.74 26.24
N SER A 169 -1.26 -5.07 25.72
CA SER A 169 -1.07 -4.05 24.68
C SER A 169 -0.22 -2.89 25.20
N GLU A 170 -0.43 -2.47 26.45
CA GLU A 170 0.38 -1.45 27.10
C GLU A 170 1.83 -1.90 27.32
N PHE A 171 2.04 -3.13 27.81
CA PHE A 171 3.38 -3.70 27.97
C PHE A 171 4.14 -3.77 26.64
N TYR A 172 3.47 -4.26 25.59
CA TYR A 172 4.06 -4.39 24.27
C TYR A 172 4.33 -3.03 23.61
N ASN A 173 3.50 -2.02 23.90
CA ASN A 173 3.78 -0.64 23.52
C ASN A 173 5.01 -0.07 24.23
N CYS A 174 5.29 -0.44 25.48
CA CYS A 174 6.54 -0.08 26.15
C CYS A 174 7.76 -0.65 25.41
N TRP A 175 7.73 -1.93 25.02
CA TRP A 175 8.76 -2.54 24.17
C TRP A 175 9.00 -1.75 22.88
N HIS A 176 7.93 -1.46 22.12
CA HIS A 176 8.04 -0.68 20.89
C HIS A 176 8.56 0.73 21.13
N SER A 177 8.18 1.36 22.24
CA SER A 177 8.67 2.67 22.63
C SER A 177 10.18 2.64 22.90
N ILE A 178 10.67 1.64 23.64
CA ILE A 178 12.11 1.46 23.91
C ILE A 178 12.90 1.33 22.61
N VAL A 179 12.46 0.48 21.68
CA VAL A 179 13.16 0.29 20.40
C VAL A 179 13.15 1.55 19.52
N ARG A 180 12.13 2.41 19.66
CA ARG A 180 12.00 3.66 18.89
C ARG A 180 12.67 4.87 19.56
N SER A 181 13.47 4.66 20.59
CA SER A 181 14.19 5.73 21.30
C SER A 181 15.17 6.43 20.35
N ILE A 182 15.15 7.76 20.37
CA ILE A 182 15.90 8.59 19.41
C ILE A 182 17.31 8.95 19.93
N ASP A 183 17.52 8.83 21.24
CA ASP A 183 18.78 9.05 21.94
C ASP A 183 18.87 8.10 23.16
N GLU A 184 20.05 8.02 23.76
CA GLU A 184 20.34 7.10 24.88
C GLU A 184 19.60 7.50 26.16
N ASP A 185 19.43 8.80 26.44
CA ASP A 185 18.73 9.28 27.63
C ASP A 185 17.25 8.85 27.60
N THR A 186 16.60 9.03 26.44
CA THR A 186 15.22 8.60 26.20
C THR A 186 15.08 7.08 26.31
N PHE A 187 16.08 6.33 25.84
CA PHE A 187 16.11 4.87 25.97
C PHE A 187 16.16 4.45 27.44
N ASP A 188 17.07 5.03 28.21
CA ASP A 188 17.24 4.73 29.64
C ASP A 188 16.01 5.09 30.46
N GLU A 189 15.37 6.23 30.16
CA GLU A 189 14.11 6.63 30.80
C GLU A 189 13.00 5.61 30.52
N ARG A 190 12.81 5.23 29.26
CA ARG A 190 11.77 4.25 28.86
C ARG A 190 12.02 2.87 29.43
N LEU A 191 13.27 2.45 29.53
CA LEU A 191 13.64 1.18 30.15
C LEU A 191 13.36 1.20 31.66
N LYS A 192 13.75 2.27 32.36
CA LYS A 192 13.44 2.44 33.79
C LYS A 192 11.94 2.44 34.05
N GLU A 193 11.15 3.05 33.18
CA GLU A 193 9.69 3.05 33.31
C GLU A 193 9.09 1.64 33.10
N LEU A 194 9.58 0.88 32.11
CA LEU A 194 9.19 -0.53 31.95
C LEU A 194 9.50 -1.33 33.21
N GLU A 195 10.71 -1.16 33.77
CA GLU A 195 11.13 -1.88 34.98
C GLU A 195 10.25 -1.51 36.18
N ARG A 196 10.08 -0.21 36.44
CA ARG A 196 9.27 0.31 37.55
C ARG A 196 7.85 -0.22 37.50
N ARG A 197 7.27 -0.31 36.30
CA ARG A 197 5.87 -0.70 36.10
C ARG A 197 5.66 -2.21 36.16
N TYR A 198 6.57 -3.01 35.59
CA TYR A 198 6.31 -4.42 35.31
C TYR A 198 7.20 -5.40 36.06
N VAL A 199 8.31 -4.99 36.69
CA VAL A 199 9.11 -5.91 37.52
C VAL A 199 8.32 -6.55 38.66
N PRO A 200 7.41 -5.85 39.39
CA PRO A 200 6.71 -6.46 40.53
C PRO A 200 5.88 -7.71 40.17
N GLU A 201 5.25 -7.74 38.99
CA GLU A 201 4.31 -8.80 38.59
C GLU A 201 4.79 -9.61 37.37
N HIS A 202 5.66 -9.03 36.54
CA HIS A 202 6.12 -9.57 35.25
C HIS A 202 7.64 -9.62 35.14
N VAL A 203 8.36 -9.88 36.25
CA VAL A 203 9.84 -9.94 36.28
C VAL A 203 10.45 -10.80 35.18
N LYS A 204 9.84 -11.97 34.87
CA LYS A 204 10.34 -12.87 33.83
C LYS A 204 10.26 -12.27 32.43
N ASP A 205 9.18 -11.51 32.15
CA ASP A 205 8.97 -10.86 30.86
C ASP A 205 9.93 -9.68 30.68
N VAL A 206 10.15 -8.90 31.74
CA VAL A 206 11.12 -7.81 31.75
C VAL A 206 12.55 -8.34 31.61
N SER A 207 12.93 -9.37 32.38
CA SER A 207 14.24 -10.04 32.26
C SER A 207 14.45 -10.59 30.85
N TYR A 208 13.43 -11.23 30.25
CA TYR A 208 13.53 -11.73 28.89
C TYR A 208 13.86 -10.61 27.88
N ILE A 209 13.13 -9.49 27.92
CA ILE A 209 13.40 -8.33 27.06
C ILE A 209 14.83 -7.82 27.26
N LYS A 210 15.25 -7.63 28.52
CA LYS A 210 16.58 -7.09 28.83
C LYS A 210 17.69 -8.03 28.41
N GLU A 211 17.72 -9.22 29.00
CA GLU A 211 18.84 -10.15 28.90
C GLU A 211 18.92 -10.80 27.50
N THR A 212 17.79 -10.97 26.81
CA THR A 212 17.78 -11.62 25.48
C THR A 212 17.95 -10.62 24.34
N TRP A 213 17.43 -9.39 24.48
CA TRP A 213 17.34 -8.44 23.37
C TRP A 213 18.13 -7.15 23.60
N LEU A 214 17.94 -6.48 24.74
CA LEU A 214 18.54 -5.16 24.94
C LEU A 214 20.02 -5.23 25.33
N ASP A 215 20.38 -6.05 26.32
CA ASP A 215 21.74 -6.13 26.83
C ASP A 215 22.72 -6.65 25.78
N LEU A 216 22.26 -7.58 24.93
CA LEU A 216 23.06 -8.20 23.88
C LEU A 216 23.00 -7.44 22.54
N TYR A 217 21.84 -6.84 22.19
CA TYR A 217 21.58 -6.43 20.81
C TYR A 217 20.94 -5.04 20.66
N LYS A 218 20.93 -4.18 21.68
CA LYS A 218 20.41 -2.80 21.52
C LYS A 218 21.05 -2.05 20.35
N GLU A 219 22.36 -2.25 20.13
CA GLU A 219 23.11 -1.63 19.03
C GLU A 219 22.68 -2.10 17.63
N LYS A 220 21.92 -3.20 17.55
CA LYS A 220 21.45 -3.80 16.29
C LYS A 220 19.95 -3.60 16.06
N LEU A 221 19.23 -3.02 17.02
CA LEU A 221 17.76 -2.95 17.04
C LEU A 221 17.23 -1.55 17.34
N VAL A 222 17.81 -0.88 18.33
CA VAL A 222 17.26 0.35 18.88
C VAL A 222 17.70 1.55 18.05
N LYS A 223 16.72 2.38 17.68
CA LYS A 223 16.87 3.46 16.71
C LYS A 223 18.04 4.41 16.97
N SER A 224 18.32 4.75 18.24
CA SER A 224 19.42 5.63 18.62
C SER A 224 20.80 5.09 18.22
N TRP A 225 20.98 3.78 18.26
CA TRP A 225 22.24 3.13 17.87
C TRP A 225 22.27 2.67 16.42
N VAL A 226 21.12 2.49 15.76
CA VAL A 226 21.05 2.07 14.35
C VAL A 226 20.90 3.25 13.37
N ASP A 227 21.29 4.47 13.76
CA ASP A 227 21.13 5.71 12.98
C ASP A 227 22.15 5.83 11.82
N HIS A 228 22.15 4.83 10.95
CA HIS A 228 23.01 4.67 9.78
C HIS A 228 22.18 4.57 8.49
N PRO A 229 22.78 4.69 7.28
CA PRO A 229 22.05 4.66 6.00
C PRO A 229 21.39 3.30 5.67
N HIS A 230 20.40 2.89 6.45
CA HIS A 230 19.61 1.68 6.24
C HIS A 230 18.42 1.93 5.30
N PHE A 231 18.20 3.18 4.86
CA PHE A 231 17.19 3.57 3.86
C PHE A 231 15.76 3.15 4.22
N GLY A 232 15.44 3.16 5.51
CA GLY A 232 14.14 2.71 6.02
C GLY A 232 14.01 1.20 6.22
N ASN A 233 15.08 0.42 6.00
CA ASN A 233 15.07 -1.03 6.14
C ASN A 233 15.51 -1.47 7.54
N VAL A 234 14.58 -2.03 8.30
CA VAL A 234 14.83 -2.58 9.65
C VAL A 234 14.16 -3.95 9.85
N VAL A 235 13.56 -4.52 8.80
CA VAL A 235 12.88 -5.82 8.82
C VAL A 235 13.25 -6.65 7.59
N THR A 236 13.35 -7.97 7.74
CA THR A 236 13.63 -8.94 6.66
C THR A 236 12.38 -9.45 5.97
N SER A 237 11.19 -8.87 6.20
CA SER A 237 9.92 -9.31 5.56
C SER A 237 9.98 -9.33 4.03
N ARG A 238 10.89 -8.54 3.44
CA ARG A 238 11.19 -8.55 2.01
C ARG A 238 11.83 -9.86 1.54
N VAL A 239 12.62 -10.51 2.38
CA VAL A 239 13.24 -11.82 2.10
C VAL A 239 12.16 -12.89 2.06
N GLU A 240 11.19 -12.84 2.97
CA GLU A 240 10.05 -13.77 3.00
C GLU A 240 9.17 -13.66 1.74
N GLY A 241 8.99 -12.45 1.22
CA GLY A 241 8.36 -12.23 -0.08
C GLY A 241 9.10 -12.94 -1.22
N ILE A 242 10.43 -12.97 -1.17
CA ILE A 242 11.28 -13.70 -2.11
C ILE A 242 11.18 -15.21 -1.87
N HIS A 243 11.21 -15.69 -0.63
CA HIS A 243 10.98 -17.10 -0.31
C HIS A 243 9.66 -17.60 -0.94
N ALA A 244 8.57 -16.84 -0.75
CA ALA A 244 7.28 -17.17 -1.34
C ALA A 244 7.30 -17.16 -2.88
N LEU A 245 8.03 -16.23 -3.50
CA LEU A 245 8.22 -16.18 -4.95
C LEU A 245 8.97 -17.42 -5.45
N LEU A 246 10.10 -17.78 -4.82
CA LEU A 246 10.91 -18.94 -5.20
C LEU A 246 10.13 -20.25 -5.01
N LYS A 247 9.48 -20.42 -3.85
CA LYS A 247 8.67 -21.60 -3.55
C LYS A 247 7.54 -21.78 -4.56
N SER A 248 6.95 -20.70 -5.08
CA SER A 248 5.91 -20.78 -6.12
C SER A 248 6.44 -21.30 -7.47
N HIS A 249 7.73 -21.12 -7.75
CA HIS A 249 8.40 -21.66 -8.95
C HIS A 249 8.90 -23.10 -8.72
N LEU A 250 9.44 -23.38 -7.53
CA LEU A 250 9.91 -24.71 -7.15
C LEU A 250 8.75 -25.73 -7.10
N LYS A 251 7.59 -25.34 -6.57
CA LYS A 251 6.34 -26.12 -6.41
C LYS A 251 6.43 -27.36 -5.51
N LYS A 252 7.58 -28.02 -5.44
CA LYS A 252 7.83 -29.21 -4.64
C LYS A 252 9.27 -29.19 -4.09
N SER A 253 9.47 -29.83 -2.95
CA SER A 253 10.76 -29.92 -2.28
C SER A 253 11.60 -31.13 -2.72
N THR A 254 11.14 -31.91 -3.70
CA THR A 254 11.80 -33.15 -4.14
C THR A 254 12.68 -32.97 -5.37
N LEU A 255 12.90 -31.72 -5.79
CA LEU A 255 13.81 -31.37 -6.88
C LEU A 255 15.26 -31.66 -6.47
N ASP A 256 16.08 -32.07 -7.43
CA ASP A 256 17.53 -32.01 -7.23
C ASP A 256 18.05 -30.57 -7.35
N LEU A 257 19.34 -30.35 -7.07
CA LEU A 257 19.92 -29.00 -7.09
C LEU A 257 19.87 -28.37 -8.49
N PHE A 258 19.95 -29.17 -9.55
CA PHE A 258 19.91 -28.67 -10.92
C PHE A 258 18.51 -28.19 -11.28
N ASP A 259 17.48 -29.00 -11.00
CA ASP A 259 16.09 -28.61 -11.25
C ASP A 259 15.66 -27.45 -10.36
N ALA A 260 16.09 -27.43 -9.09
CA ALA A 260 15.84 -26.32 -8.18
C ALA A 260 16.48 -25.02 -8.71
N TRP A 261 17.74 -25.08 -9.16
CA TRP A 261 18.41 -23.95 -9.80
C TRP A 261 17.67 -23.48 -11.05
N ARG A 262 17.20 -24.37 -11.94
CA ARG A 262 16.43 -23.98 -13.14
C ARG A 262 15.15 -23.22 -12.78
N ALA A 263 14.45 -23.64 -11.73
CA ALA A 263 13.27 -22.95 -11.24
C ALA A 263 13.61 -21.57 -10.63
N ILE A 264 14.68 -21.50 -9.82
CA ILE A 264 15.20 -20.24 -9.26
C ILE A 264 15.59 -19.28 -10.38
N ARG A 265 16.30 -19.76 -11.40
CA ARG A 265 16.71 -18.96 -12.57
C ARG A 265 15.49 -18.35 -13.27
N GLN A 266 14.43 -19.11 -13.50
CA GLN A 266 13.21 -18.59 -14.12
C GLN A 266 12.55 -17.49 -13.25
N ALA A 267 12.45 -17.73 -11.94
CA ALA A 267 11.92 -16.74 -11.00
C ALA A 267 12.75 -15.44 -11.02
N LEU A 268 14.07 -15.59 -11.05
CA LEU A 268 15.02 -14.48 -11.06
C LEU A 268 14.94 -13.65 -12.34
N GLN A 269 14.87 -14.29 -13.51
CA GLN A 269 14.74 -13.60 -14.79
C GLN A 269 13.46 -12.78 -14.85
N ASN A 270 12.35 -13.33 -14.35
CA ASN A 270 11.08 -12.61 -14.25
C ASN A 270 11.19 -11.40 -13.32
N GLN A 271 11.81 -11.57 -12.14
CA GLN A 271 12.03 -10.48 -11.19
C GLN A 271 12.87 -9.36 -11.81
N LEU A 272 14.01 -9.69 -12.41
CA LEU A 272 14.93 -8.73 -13.02
C LEU A 272 14.26 -7.96 -14.17
N ALA A 273 13.43 -8.62 -14.98
CA ALA A 273 12.65 -7.97 -16.02
C ALA A 273 11.64 -6.96 -15.45
N GLU A 274 10.96 -7.31 -14.35
CA GLU A 274 10.03 -6.40 -13.67
C GLU A 274 10.75 -5.18 -13.08
N LEU A 275 11.90 -5.39 -12.42
CA LEU A 275 12.71 -4.31 -11.85
C LEU A 275 13.16 -3.32 -12.93
N ARG A 276 13.68 -3.83 -14.05
CA ARG A 276 14.10 -2.99 -15.20
C ARG A 276 12.94 -2.18 -15.76
N SER A 277 11.79 -2.83 -15.98
CA SER A 277 10.58 -2.16 -16.45
C SER A 277 10.12 -1.07 -15.49
N ASN A 278 10.20 -1.32 -14.18
CA ASN A 278 9.86 -0.35 -13.16
C ASN A 278 10.80 0.87 -13.20
N GLN A 279 12.12 0.66 -13.21
CA GLN A 279 13.10 1.76 -13.24
C GLN A 279 12.95 2.60 -14.52
N ALA A 280 12.82 1.97 -15.69
CA ALA A 280 12.61 2.66 -16.96
C ALA A 280 11.33 3.52 -16.92
N ARG A 281 10.23 3.00 -16.34
CA ARG A 281 8.99 3.75 -16.17
C ARG A 281 9.17 4.98 -15.27
N GLN A 282 9.96 4.89 -14.20
CA GLN A 282 10.22 6.03 -13.32
C GLN A 282 11.13 7.09 -13.96
N GLN A 283 12.06 6.68 -14.82
CA GLN A 283 12.91 7.62 -15.56
C GLN A 283 12.12 8.48 -16.55
N ILE A 284 11.02 7.94 -17.10
CA ILE A 284 10.23 8.59 -18.15
C ILE A 284 9.06 9.39 -17.56
N ARG A 285 8.34 8.82 -16.59
CA ARG A 285 7.05 9.38 -16.12
C ARG A 285 7.19 10.05 -14.77
N VAL A 286 6.99 11.36 -14.71
CA VAL A 286 6.93 12.09 -13.44
C VAL A 286 5.49 12.05 -12.89
N PRO A 287 5.28 11.61 -11.63
CA PRO A 287 3.99 11.68 -10.96
C PRO A 287 3.56 13.13 -10.74
N VAL A 288 2.26 13.40 -10.83
CA VAL A 288 1.69 14.76 -10.72
C VAL A 288 2.03 15.39 -9.37
N GLU A 289 2.04 14.60 -8.30
CA GLU A 289 2.38 15.06 -6.96
C GLU A 289 3.83 15.55 -6.83
N LEU A 290 4.73 15.10 -7.71
CA LEU A 290 6.15 15.46 -7.75
C LEU A 290 6.46 16.54 -8.82
N PHE A 291 5.43 17.10 -9.47
CA PHE A 291 5.58 18.14 -10.48
C PHE A 291 5.73 19.54 -9.85
N LYS A 292 6.76 19.70 -9.00
CA LYS A 292 7.12 20.99 -8.36
C LYS A 292 8.50 21.47 -8.83
N PRO A 293 8.76 22.80 -8.91
CA PRO A 293 10.03 23.35 -9.41
C PRO A 293 11.26 22.85 -8.64
N ILE A 294 11.14 22.69 -7.32
CA ILE A 294 12.21 22.19 -6.45
C ILE A 294 12.75 20.81 -6.86
N TYR A 295 11.96 19.98 -7.55
CA TYR A 295 12.37 18.65 -8.01
C TYR A 295 12.91 18.64 -9.45
N SER A 296 12.87 19.76 -10.16
CA SER A 296 13.11 19.82 -11.61
C SER A 296 14.43 19.19 -12.06
N ALA A 297 15.53 19.44 -11.34
CA ALA A 297 16.86 18.93 -11.67
C ALA A 297 17.07 17.44 -11.39
N VAL A 298 16.21 16.80 -10.58
CA VAL A 298 16.35 15.40 -10.15
C VAL A 298 15.30 14.45 -10.72
N ARG A 299 14.33 14.98 -11.49
CA ARG A 299 13.27 14.20 -12.15
C ARG A 299 13.87 13.14 -13.08
N GLY A 300 13.48 11.89 -12.89
CA GLY A 300 13.95 10.76 -13.69
C GLY A 300 15.41 10.35 -13.43
N TRP A 301 16.06 10.94 -12.42
CA TRP A 301 17.38 10.53 -11.93
C TRP A 301 17.31 9.96 -10.51
N ILE A 302 16.38 10.48 -9.71
CA ILE A 302 16.07 9.97 -8.37
C ILE A 302 14.77 9.19 -8.44
N SER A 303 14.70 8.07 -7.71
CA SER A 303 13.48 7.27 -7.65
C SER A 303 12.30 8.06 -7.08
N HIS A 304 11.09 7.71 -7.52
CA HIS A 304 9.87 8.30 -6.99
C HIS A 304 9.70 8.04 -5.49
N GLU A 305 10.23 6.92 -4.99
CA GLU A 305 10.14 6.58 -3.58
C GLU A 305 10.95 7.57 -2.73
N ALA A 306 12.19 7.85 -3.13
CA ALA A 306 12.99 8.91 -2.51
C ALA A 306 12.30 10.27 -2.58
N LEU A 307 11.82 10.66 -3.77
CA LEU A 307 11.16 11.96 -3.94
C LEU A 307 9.88 12.09 -3.10
N ARG A 308 9.11 11.01 -2.93
CA ARG A 308 7.94 10.99 -2.04
C ARG A 308 8.34 11.16 -0.58
N LYS A 309 9.42 10.50 -0.13
CA LYS A 309 9.97 10.70 1.22
C LYS A 309 10.46 12.13 1.45
N VAL A 310 11.07 12.75 0.44
CA VAL A 310 11.43 14.17 0.50
C VAL A 310 10.18 15.06 0.52
N GLU A 311 9.15 14.75 -0.25
CA GLU A 311 7.86 15.46 -0.21
C GLU A 311 7.16 15.31 1.16
N GLU A 312 7.27 14.15 1.83
CA GLU A 312 6.80 13.98 3.21
C GLU A 312 7.51 14.95 4.16
N GLN A 313 8.84 15.12 4.04
CA GLN A 313 9.59 16.10 4.83
C GLN A 313 9.19 17.54 4.51
N ARG A 314 9.05 17.87 3.21
CA ARG A 314 8.59 19.19 2.75
C ARG A 314 7.22 19.54 3.32
N LYS A 315 6.28 18.60 3.33
CA LYS A 315 4.93 18.80 3.91
C LYS A 315 4.95 19.12 5.41
N ARG A 316 6.02 18.80 6.14
CA ARG A 316 6.16 19.19 7.55
C ARG A 316 6.31 20.71 7.72
N LEU A 317 6.86 21.40 6.72
CA LEU A 317 6.98 22.86 6.70
C LEU A 317 5.60 23.55 6.73
N LEU A 318 4.56 22.86 6.24
CA LEU A 318 3.19 23.38 6.26
C LEU A 318 2.53 23.30 7.64
N LYS A 319 3.11 22.54 8.59
CA LYS A 319 2.52 22.27 9.92
C LYS A 319 2.99 23.24 11.01
N GLY A 320 3.81 24.24 10.68
CA GLY A 320 4.35 25.23 11.61
C GLY A 320 5.85 25.04 11.89
N ASP A 321 6.29 25.46 13.07
CA ASP A 321 7.71 25.47 13.43
C ASP A 321 8.31 24.07 13.46
N LEU A 322 9.48 23.94 12.82
CA LEU A 322 10.27 22.72 12.87
C LEU A 322 11.06 22.66 14.19
N PRO A 323 11.11 21.51 14.87
CA PRO A 323 12.05 21.31 15.97
C PRO A 323 13.49 21.40 15.46
N SER A 324 14.46 21.52 16.37
CA SER A 324 15.89 21.48 16.02
C SER A 324 16.24 20.24 15.19
N CYS A 325 17.10 20.42 14.18
CA CYS A 325 17.50 19.33 13.31
C CYS A 325 18.42 18.36 14.07
N THR A 326 18.00 17.10 14.20
CA THR A 326 18.85 16.04 14.77
C THR A 326 19.78 15.40 13.73
N GLY A 327 19.54 15.66 12.43
CA GLY A 327 20.24 15.01 11.31
C GLY A 327 19.89 13.53 11.10
N SER A 328 19.13 12.90 12.00
CA SER A 328 18.84 11.46 11.94
C SER A 328 18.10 11.05 10.66
N PHE A 329 17.18 11.89 10.16
CA PHE A 329 16.51 11.58 8.89
C PHE A 329 17.51 11.50 7.72
N SER A 330 18.42 12.47 7.62
CA SER A 330 19.42 12.49 6.56
C SER A 330 20.42 11.35 6.69
N ARG A 331 20.82 10.97 7.92
CA ARG A 331 21.71 9.82 8.15
C ARG A 331 21.04 8.49 7.82
N SER A 332 19.82 8.26 8.33
CA SER A 332 19.11 6.99 8.15
C SER A 332 18.58 6.76 6.74
N TRP A 333 18.05 7.81 6.12
CA TRP A 333 17.50 7.73 4.77
C TRP A 333 18.47 8.16 3.68
N GLY A 334 19.56 8.89 3.97
CA GLY A 334 20.39 9.45 2.90
C GLY A 334 19.63 10.44 2.01
N LEU A 335 18.63 11.13 2.57
CA LEU A 335 17.72 12.06 1.89
C LEU A 335 17.73 13.42 2.59
N PRO A 336 17.44 14.54 1.89
CA PRO A 336 17.37 15.85 2.51
C PRO A 336 16.23 15.92 3.53
N CYS A 337 16.54 16.38 4.74
CA CYS A 337 15.56 16.60 5.79
C CYS A 337 14.75 17.89 5.57
N ALA A 338 13.69 18.08 6.36
CA ALA A 338 12.83 19.27 6.26
C ALA A 338 13.62 20.60 6.38
N HIS A 339 14.67 20.64 7.20
CA HIS A 339 15.52 21.83 7.36
C HIS A 339 16.34 22.15 6.11
N THR A 340 16.95 21.14 5.47
CA THR A 340 17.66 21.31 4.20
C THR A 340 16.71 21.81 3.11
N ILE A 341 15.51 21.23 3.04
CA ILE A 341 14.49 21.64 2.07
C ILE A 341 14.06 23.09 2.32
N LYS A 342 13.89 23.48 3.59
CA LYS A 342 13.53 24.85 3.96
C LYS A 342 14.58 25.86 3.49
N SER A 343 15.86 25.60 3.73
CA SER A 343 16.96 26.48 3.24
C SER A 343 16.89 26.68 1.73
N LEU A 344 16.69 25.58 0.99
CA LEU A 344 16.57 25.64 -0.47
C LEU A 344 15.34 26.42 -0.94
N GLU A 345 14.18 26.26 -0.28
CA GLU A 345 12.97 27.04 -0.62
C GLU A 345 13.15 28.53 -0.29
N ASP A 346 13.83 28.86 0.82
CA ASP A 346 14.12 30.25 1.22
C ASP A 346 15.11 30.93 0.25
N GLU A 347 16.02 30.16 -0.36
CA GLU A 347 17.02 30.60 -1.33
C GLU A 347 16.56 30.50 -2.81
N ASP A 348 15.32 30.07 -3.07
CA ASP A 348 14.76 29.76 -4.40
C ASP A 348 15.62 28.77 -5.22
N GLU A 349 16.28 27.84 -4.52
CA GLU A 349 17.11 26.80 -5.09
C GLU A 349 16.33 25.49 -5.31
N VAL A 350 16.87 24.65 -6.21
CA VAL A 350 16.30 23.33 -6.52
C VAL A 350 17.18 22.21 -5.97
N LEU A 351 16.55 21.07 -5.67
CA LEU A 351 17.26 19.89 -5.23
C LEU A 351 18.21 19.38 -6.31
N GLN A 352 19.47 19.13 -5.95
CA GLN A 352 20.51 18.53 -6.78
C GLN A 352 20.73 17.06 -6.43
N LEU A 353 21.40 16.31 -7.31
CA LEU A 353 21.77 14.90 -7.04
C LEU A 353 22.67 14.75 -5.81
N SER A 354 23.48 15.76 -5.47
CA SER A 354 24.35 15.76 -4.30
C SER A 354 23.57 15.68 -2.98
N HIS A 355 22.31 16.10 -2.96
CA HIS A 355 21.46 16.01 -1.78
C HIS A 355 20.95 14.58 -1.51
N PHE A 356 21.16 13.66 -2.44
CA PHE A 356 20.68 12.28 -2.36
C PHE A 356 21.85 11.31 -2.31
N HIS A 357 21.77 10.36 -1.38
CA HIS A 357 22.65 9.20 -1.35
C HIS A 357 22.59 8.44 -2.67
N THR A 358 23.71 7.85 -3.10
CA THR A 358 23.84 7.12 -4.36
C THR A 358 22.83 5.98 -4.50
N HIS A 359 22.49 5.33 -3.38
CA HIS A 359 21.42 4.32 -3.30
C HIS A 359 20.10 4.72 -3.99
N TRP A 360 19.71 6.00 -3.95
CA TRP A 360 18.44 6.49 -4.50
C TRP A 360 18.49 6.88 -5.97
N ARG A 361 19.69 6.81 -6.58
CA ARG A 361 19.91 7.22 -7.97
C ARG A 361 19.55 6.07 -8.90
N LEU A 362 18.75 6.36 -9.91
CA LEU A 362 18.41 5.43 -10.99
C LEU A 362 19.57 5.38 -11.98
N THR A 363 19.97 4.19 -12.40
CA THR A 363 21.00 4.00 -13.43
C THR A 363 20.54 4.53 -14.79
N ARG A 364 21.15 5.61 -15.25
CA ARG A 364 20.81 6.29 -16.52
C ARG A 364 22.08 6.78 -17.23
N SER A 365 22.07 6.82 -18.56
CA SER A 365 23.13 7.43 -19.36
C SER A 365 22.91 8.95 -19.53
N GLY A 366 23.99 9.74 -19.35
CA GLY A 366 24.01 11.20 -19.50
C GLY A 366 24.10 11.95 -18.16
N ASP A 367 23.94 13.28 -18.21
CA ASP A 367 23.91 14.17 -17.03
C ASP A 367 22.51 14.78 -16.82
N PRO A 368 22.13 15.13 -15.58
CA PRO A 368 20.87 15.81 -15.31
C PRO A 368 20.83 17.17 -15.98
N GLN A 369 19.85 17.38 -16.85
CA GLN A 369 19.57 18.70 -17.40
C GLN A 369 18.41 19.33 -16.64
N ILE A 370 18.59 20.59 -16.22
CA ILE A 370 17.50 21.41 -15.71
C ILE A 370 16.53 21.61 -16.87
N LEU A 371 15.40 20.93 -16.83
CA LEU A 371 14.28 21.21 -17.73
C LEU A 371 13.73 22.58 -17.34
N LEU A 372 14.19 23.63 -18.03
CA LEU A 372 13.59 24.96 -17.96
C LEU A 372 12.15 24.83 -18.46
N GLU A 373 11.18 24.86 -17.55
CA GLU A 373 9.77 24.89 -17.95
C GLU A 373 9.54 26.15 -18.82
N PRO A 374 8.86 26.04 -19.97
CA PRO A 374 8.55 27.20 -20.80
C PRO A 374 7.85 28.24 -19.92
N ARG A 375 8.38 29.47 -19.89
CA ARG A 375 7.76 30.58 -19.16
C ARG A 375 6.27 30.59 -19.49
N ARG A 376 5.41 30.39 -18.49
CA ARG A 376 3.97 30.61 -18.65
C ARG A 376 3.78 32.05 -19.10
N HIS A 377 3.47 32.25 -20.38
CA HIS A 377 3.06 33.55 -20.87
C HIS A 377 1.72 33.87 -20.21
N ILE A 378 1.76 34.68 -19.15
CA ILE A 378 0.55 35.24 -18.58
C ILE A 378 0.05 36.24 -19.62
N ASP A 379 -0.93 35.85 -20.42
CA ASP A 379 -1.59 36.77 -21.34
C ASP A 379 -2.20 37.92 -20.54
N ARG A 380 -1.51 39.07 -20.52
CA ARG A 380 -1.98 40.30 -19.87
C ARG A 380 -3.34 40.78 -20.42
N ARG A 381 -3.79 40.24 -21.56
CA ARG A 381 -5.11 40.53 -22.16
C ARG A 381 -6.30 39.94 -21.39
N ALA A 382 -6.09 38.98 -20.48
CA ALA A 382 -7.18 38.39 -19.71
C ALA A 382 -7.71 39.28 -18.57
N VAL A 383 -6.95 40.31 -18.16
CA VAL A 383 -7.32 41.15 -16.99
C VAL A 383 -8.55 42.03 -17.27
N ASN A 384 -8.86 42.33 -18.53
CA ASN A 384 -9.97 43.22 -18.90
C ASN A 384 -11.06 42.54 -19.76
N SER A 385 -11.09 41.20 -19.82
CA SER A 385 -12.12 40.49 -20.58
C SER A 385 -13.38 40.27 -19.73
N THR A 386 -14.54 40.76 -20.20
CA THR A 386 -15.85 40.57 -19.55
C THR A 386 -16.53 39.23 -19.85
N ARG A 387 -15.82 38.25 -20.44
CA ARG A 387 -16.37 36.91 -20.71
C ARG A 387 -16.20 35.96 -19.52
N PRO A 388 -17.20 35.12 -19.20
CA PRO A 388 -17.11 34.15 -18.10
C PRO A 388 -16.06 33.06 -18.40
N GLN A 389 -15.25 32.73 -17.39
CA GLN A 389 -14.07 31.84 -17.48
C GLN A 389 -14.36 30.37 -17.85
N SER A 390 -15.63 29.97 -18.01
CA SER A 390 -16.02 28.57 -18.24
C SER A 390 -16.56 28.28 -19.65
N SER A 391 -16.39 29.19 -20.61
CA SER A 391 -16.83 28.93 -21.99
C SER A 391 -15.88 27.95 -22.68
N THR A 392 -16.38 26.77 -23.04
CA THR A 392 -15.68 25.76 -23.88
C THR A 392 -15.92 25.97 -25.37
N GLN A 393 -16.61 27.04 -25.78
CA GLN A 393 -16.79 27.32 -27.21
C GLN A 393 -15.50 27.87 -27.80
N ARG A 394 -15.04 27.21 -28.87
CA ARG A 394 -13.94 27.68 -29.72
C ARG A 394 -14.31 29.05 -30.29
N GLU A 395 -13.34 29.96 -30.31
CA GLU A 395 -13.53 31.24 -30.98
C GLU A 395 -13.75 31.01 -32.48
N PRO A 396 -14.82 31.59 -33.07
CA PRO A 396 -15.09 31.43 -34.49
C PRO A 396 -13.95 32.05 -35.30
N SER A 397 -13.59 31.40 -36.40
CA SER A 397 -12.57 31.91 -37.30
C SER A 397 -13.02 33.20 -37.98
N ALA A 398 -12.07 34.00 -38.46
CA ALA A 398 -12.37 35.25 -39.18
C ALA A 398 -13.30 35.01 -40.40
N PHE A 399 -13.32 33.80 -40.95
CA PHE A 399 -14.19 33.43 -42.06
C PHE A 399 -15.66 33.28 -41.61
N GLU A 400 -15.89 32.67 -40.45
CA GLU A 400 -17.23 32.47 -39.87
C GLU A 400 -17.85 33.79 -39.37
N ALA A 401 -17.01 34.75 -38.95
CA ALA A 401 -17.45 36.09 -38.58
C ALA A 401 -17.98 36.88 -39.79
N VAL A 402 -17.38 36.71 -40.97
CA VAL A 402 -17.81 37.34 -42.23
C VAL A 402 -19.10 36.70 -42.77
N GLU A 403 -19.24 35.38 -42.62
CA GLU A 403 -20.43 34.65 -43.05
C GLU A 403 -21.68 35.02 -42.22
N ALA A 404 -21.51 35.28 -40.91
CA ALA A 404 -22.57 35.70 -40.00
C ALA A 404 -23.12 37.12 -40.28
N VAL A 405 -22.30 38.03 -40.82
CA VAL A 405 -22.73 39.39 -41.21
C VAL A 405 -23.55 39.37 -42.51
N SER A 406 -23.39 38.32 -43.33
CA SER A 406 -23.93 38.26 -44.68
C SER A 406 -25.34 37.64 -44.80
N ARG A 407 -25.93 37.14 -43.69
CA ARG A 407 -27.28 36.54 -43.68
C ARG A 407 -28.05 36.93 -42.40
N PRO A 408 -29.11 37.75 -42.47
CA PRO A 408 -29.96 37.98 -41.30
C PRO A 408 -30.72 36.70 -40.94
N ARG A 409 -30.63 36.28 -39.67
CA ARG A 409 -31.41 35.15 -39.14
C ARG A 409 -32.91 35.48 -39.14
N ALA A 410 -33.73 34.56 -39.62
CA ALA A 410 -35.18 34.68 -39.57
C ALA A 410 -35.70 34.71 -38.11
N PRO A 411 -36.79 35.45 -37.83
CA PRO A 411 -37.35 35.54 -36.48
C PRO A 411 -37.88 34.17 -35.99
N PRO A 412 -37.79 33.88 -34.68
CA PRO A 412 -38.14 32.58 -34.13
C PRO A 412 -39.65 32.30 -34.23
N THR A 413 -40.03 31.10 -34.66
CA THR A 413 -41.43 30.63 -34.74
C THR A 413 -41.80 29.78 -33.53
N CYS A 414 -42.96 30.04 -32.94
CA CYS A 414 -43.48 29.27 -31.81
C CYS A 414 -44.00 27.92 -32.29
N SER A 415 -43.43 26.82 -31.79
CA SER A 415 -43.85 25.46 -32.18
C SER A 415 -45.26 25.05 -31.69
N LYS A 416 -45.90 25.85 -30.83
CA LYS A 416 -47.23 25.53 -30.25
C LYS A 416 -48.39 26.28 -30.89
N CYS A 417 -48.21 27.56 -31.22
CA CYS A 417 -49.21 28.39 -31.89
C CYS A 417 -48.81 28.78 -33.31
N HIS A 418 -47.62 28.40 -33.76
CA HIS A 418 -47.04 28.69 -35.08
C HIS A 418 -46.83 30.19 -35.40
N GLY A 419 -46.99 31.09 -34.42
CA GLY A 419 -46.72 32.52 -34.58
C GLY A 419 -45.22 32.86 -34.65
N GLN A 420 -44.85 33.85 -35.47
CA GLN A 420 -43.46 34.32 -35.61
C GLN A 420 -43.11 35.38 -34.55
N GLY A 421 -41.83 35.48 -34.18
CA GLY A 421 -41.28 36.47 -33.25
C GLY A 421 -41.23 36.04 -31.77
N HIS A 422 -41.65 34.83 -31.42
CA HIS A 422 -41.56 34.31 -30.05
C HIS A 422 -41.49 32.77 -30.02
N THR A 423 -41.14 32.18 -28.87
CA THR A 423 -41.07 30.73 -28.68
C THR A 423 -42.19 30.20 -27.80
N MET A 424 -42.43 28.89 -27.80
CA MET A 424 -43.48 28.21 -27.02
C MET A 424 -43.43 28.44 -25.51
N ARG A 425 -42.28 28.86 -24.97
CA ARG A 425 -42.10 29.19 -23.55
C ARG A 425 -42.33 30.66 -23.22
N SER A 426 -42.53 31.51 -24.23
CA SER A 426 -42.77 32.94 -24.06
C SER A 426 -44.12 33.21 -23.42
N LEU A 427 -44.18 34.26 -22.58
CA LEU A 427 -45.43 34.78 -21.99
C LEU A 427 -46.41 35.30 -23.05
N SER A 428 -45.92 35.65 -24.24
CA SER A 428 -46.71 36.12 -25.37
C SER A 428 -47.40 35.01 -26.17
N CYS A 429 -47.22 33.73 -25.82
CA CYS A 429 -47.93 32.62 -26.47
C CYS A 429 -49.30 32.39 -25.80
N PRO A 430 -50.43 32.54 -26.52
CA PRO A 430 -51.78 32.38 -25.94
C PRO A 430 -52.12 30.92 -25.58
N LEU A 431 -51.44 29.94 -26.17
CA LEU A 431 -51.68 28.50 -25.93
C LEU A 431 -50.71 27.89 -24.91
N ARG A 432 -50.04 28.73 -24.11
CA ARG A 432 -48.99 28.28 -23.21
C ARG A 432 -49.49 27.27 -22.16
N TYR A 433 -50.71 27.44 -21.65
CA TYR A 433 -51.27 26.65 -20.54
C TYR A 433 -52.44 25.73 -20.94
N SER A 434 -52.68 25.51 -22.24
CA SER A 434 -53.77 24.67 -22.77
C SER A 434 -53.83 23.28 -22.14
N ASP A 435 -52.67 22.66 -21.93
CA ASP A 435 -52.56 21.25 -21.50
C ASP A 435 -52.92 21.08 -20.02
N LEU A 436 -52.74 22.13 -19.20
CA LEU A 436 -53.13 22.13 -17.79
C LEU A 436 -54.64 22.29 -17.61
N LEU A 437 -55.30 23.01 -18.51
CA LEU A 437 -56.76 23.17 -18.49
C LEU A 437 -57.46 21.87 -18.92
N GLN A 438 -56.94 21.16 -19.93
CA GLN A 438 -57.44 19.83 -20.32
C GLN A 438 -57.25 18.77 -19.23
N GLN A 439 -56.15 18.82 -18.47
CA GLN A 439 -55.93 17.90 -17.34
C GLN A 439 -56.85 18.17 -16.15
N ALA A 440 -57.27 19.42 -15.95
CA ALA A 440 -58.20 19.78 -14.88
C ALA A 440 -59.64 19.31 -15.16
N GLU A 441 -60.09 19.33 -16.42
CA GLU A 441 -61.42 18.82 -16.81
C GLU A 441 -61.52 17.29 -16.72
N ALA A 442 -60.45 16.56 -17.04
CA ALA A 442 -60.42 15.09 -16.98
C ALA A 442 -60.45 14.51 -15.55
N ALA A 443 -60.09 15.30 -14.53
CA ALA A 443 -60.07 14.87 -13.13
C ALA A 443 -61.43 14.96 -12.42
N VAL A 444 -62.43 15.61 -13.04
CA VAL A 444 -63.75 15.88 -12.42
C VAL A 444 -64.80 14.80 -12.75
N THR A 445 -64.55 13.88 -13.69
CA THR A 445 -65.59 12.99 -14.26
C THR A 445 -65.45 11.47 -14.01
N ALA A 446 -64.62 10.98 -13.09
CA ALA A 446 -64.49 9.53 -12.83
C ALA A 446 -65.17 9.07 -11.51
N PRO A 447 -66.11 8.11 -11.51
CA PRO A 447 -66.85 7.67 -10.32
C PRO A 447 -66.16 6.56 -9.52
N ILE A 448 -66.49 6.50 -8.22
CA ILE A 448 -66.02 5.56 -7.19
C ILE A 448 -66.89 4.29 -7.21
N ALA A 449 -66.30 3.09 -7.32
CA ALA A 449 -66.93 1.83 -6.90
C ALA A 449 -65.93 0.68 -6.65
N GLU A 450 -66.31 -0.17 -5.72
CA GLU A 450 -65.65 -1.30 -5.05
C GLU A 450 -65.19 -2.47 -5.95
N ALA A 451 -64.00 -3.02 -5.70
CA ALA A 451 -63.65 -4.43 -6.00
C ALA A 451 -62.31 -4.84 -5.35
N ALA A 452 -62.27 -4.92 -4.02
CA ALA A 452 -61.07 -5.28 -3.23
C ALA A 452 -61.02 -6.76 -2.80
N VAL A 453 -61.69 -7.71 -3.48
CA VAL A 453 -61.84 -9.09 -2.94
C VAL A 453 -61.38 -10.23 -3.87
N ALA A 454 -61.00 -9.98 -5.14
CA ALA A 454 -60.74 -11.09 -6.08
C ALA A 454 -59.25 -11.44 -6.36
N ALA A 455 -58.27 -10.71 -5.81
CA ALA A 455 -56.87 -10.86 -6.26
C ALA A 455 -55.98 -11.76 -5.38
N ILE A 456 -56.56 -12.52 -4.43
CA ILE A 456 -55.80 -13.43 -3.53
C ILE A 456 -55.64 -14.84 -4.10
N GLU A 457 -56.32 -15.23 -5.19
CA GLU A 457 -56.36 -16.63 -5.66
C GLU A 457 -55.61 -16.96 -6.96
N ALA A 458 -54.87 -16.03 -7.57
CA ALA A 458 -54.21 -16.29 -8.87
C ALA A 458 -52.66 -16.34 -8.79
N LEU A 459 -52.14 -16.89 -7.69
CA LEU A 459 -50.71 -17.11 -7.45
C LEU A 459 -50.36 -18.59 -7.64
N ALA A 460 -50.52 -19.17 -8.83
CA ALA A 460 -49.88 -20.44 -9.23
C ALA A 460 -50.23 -20.85 -10.67
N THR A 461 -49.32 -20.60 -11.61
CA THR A 461 -49.11 -21.18 -12.97
C THR A 461 -48.52 -20.04 -13.81
N GLU A 462 -47.50 -20.16 -14.65
CA GLU A 462 -46.60 -21.23 -15.09
C GLU A 462 -45.38 -20.53 -15.73
N GLN A 463 -44.33 -21.29 -16.01
CA GLN A 463 -43.02 -20.81 -16.43
C GLN A 463 -42.92 -20.44 -17.93
N THR A 464 -41.88 -19.65 -18.22
CA THR A 464 -41.05 -19.59 -19.46
C THR A 464 -41.58 -18.80 -20.68
N THR A 465 -41.01 -17.62 -20.95
CA THR A 465 -39.93 -17.38 -21.94
C THR A 465 -39.70 -15.87 -22.16
N ALA A 466 -38.50 -15.52 -22.63
CA ALA A 466 -37.83 -14.23 -22.49
C ALA A 466 -38.28 -13.11 -23.43
N SER A 467 -38.13 -11.85 -22.99
CA SER A 467 -37.45 -10.81 -23.78
C SER A 467 -37.06 -9.60 -22.92
N THR A 468 -35.85 -9.12 -23.16
CA THR A 468 -35.04 -8.12 -22.46
C THR A 468 -35.50 -6.67 -22.66
N ALA A 469 -35.63 -5.92 -21.56
CA ALA A 469 -35.51 -4.46 -21.54
C ALA A 469 -34.47 -4.09 -20.47
N ALA A 470 -33.36 -3.49 -20.90
CA ALA A 470 -32.18 -3.20 -20.10
C ALA A 470 -32.50 -2.23 -18.95
N ALA A 471 -32.31 -2.68 -17.71
CA ALA A 471 -32.22 -1.79 -16.56
C ALA A 471 -30.93 -0.95 -16.69
N GLU A 472 -31.05 0.35 -16.49
CA GLU A 472 -29.92 1.27 -16.38
C GLU A 472 -29.01 0.78 -15.24
N GLU A 473 -27.82 0.24 -15.55
CA GLU A 473 -26.85 -0.20 -14.53
C GLU A 473 -26.34 1.02 -13.75
N LEU A 474 -26.93 1.25 -12.58
CA LEU A 474 -26.49 2.29 -11.67
C LEU A 474 -25.11 1.94 -11.11
N ARG A 475 -24.21 2.94 -11.05
CA ARG A 475 -22.88 2.77 -10.46
C ARG A 475 -22.98 2.31 -9.00
N TYR A 476 -21.96 1.57 -8.55
CA TYR A 476 -21.91 1.04 -7.20
C TYR A 476 -22.07 2.12 -6.12
N ASP A 477 -21.48 3.29 -6.32
CA ASP A 477 -21.53 4.46 -5.43
C ASP A 477 -22.72 5.39 -5.67
N ASP A 478 -23.62 5.07 -6.60
CA ASP A 478 -24.85 5.85 -6.82
C ASP A 478 -25.76 5.72 -5.59
N PRO A 479 -26.24 6.83 -5.00
CA PRO A 479 -27.09 6.80 -3.81
C PRO A 479 -28.38 5.96 -3.99
N ARG A 480 -28.90 5.85 -5.21
CA ARG A 480 -30.06 5.01 -5.52
C ARG A 480 -29.70 3.52 -5.49
N ALA A 481 -28.52 3.16 -6.01
CA ALA A 481 -28.01 1.80 -5.95
C ALA A 481 -27.67 1.38 -4.52
N ILE A 482 -27.08 2.29 -3.74
CA ILE A 482 -26.82 2.09 -2.30
C ILE A 482 -28.13 1.82 -1.55
N TYR A 483 -29.15 2.65 -1.78
CA TYR A 483 -30.45 2.47 -1.14
C TYR A 483 -31.13 1.16 -1.57
N GLN A 484 -31.04 0.76 -2.85
CA GLN A 484 -31.55 -0.53 -3.32
C GLN A 484 -30.90 -1.69 -2.56
N ARG A 485 -29.57 -1.70 -2.42
CA ARG A 485 -28.86 -2.73 -1.63
C ARG A 485 -29.30 -2.75 -0.17
N TYR A 486 -29.47 -1.58 0.44
CA TYR A 486 -29.97 -1.45 1.80
C TYR A 486 -31.37 -2.08 1.95
N VAL A 487 -32.28 -1.79 1.00
CA VAL A 487 -33.64 -2.35 1.00
C VAL A 487 -33.58 -3.87 0.82
N THR A 488 -32.80 -4.38 -0.14
CA THR A 488 -32.64 -5.83 -0.36
C THR A 488 -32.12 -6.54 0.89
N ALA A 489 -31.07 -6.01 1.52
CA ALA A 489 -30.52 -6.59 2.75
C ALA A 489 -31.53 -6.58 3.90
N ARG A 490 -32.32 -5.51 4.00
CA ARG A 490 -33.39 -5.41 4.99
C ARG A 490 -34.54 -6.36 4.71
N GLU A 491 -34.94 -6.54 3.46
CA GLU A 491 -35.99 -7.49 3.07
C GLU A 491 -35.55 -8.94 3.30
N ILE A 492 -34.30 -9.27 3.01
CA ILE A 492 -33.71 -10.57 3.38
C ILE A 492 -33.81 -10.77 4.91
N TRP A 493 -33.41 -9.76 5.68
CA TRP A 493 -33.50 -9.83 7.14
C TRP A 493 -34.95 -9.98 7.64
N TYR A 494 -35.89 -9.25 7.05
CA TYR A 494 -37.33 -9.36 7.33
C TYR A 494 -37.87 -10.75 7.01
N ASN A 495 -37.45 -11.35 5.91
CA ASN A 495 -37.89 -12.68 5.49
C ASN A 495 -37.32 -13.78 6.39
N ALA A 496 -36.15 -13.54 6.98
CA ALA A 496 -35.56 -14.44 7.97
C ALA A 496 -36.21 -14.36 9.37
N GLN A 497 -37.10 -13.40 9.65
CA GLN A 497 -37.72 -13.26 10.98
C GLN A 497 -38.92 -14.22 11.17
N PRO A 498 -39.12 -14.78 12.39
CA PRO A 498 -40.24 -15.66 12.71
C PRO A 498 -41.61 -15.02 12.41
N ARG A 499 -42.61 -15.84 12.05
CA ARG A 499 -44.00 -15.39 11.80
C ARG A 499 -44.55 -14.67 13.04
N GLY A 500 -45.18 -13.51 12.82
CA GLY A 500 -45.68 -12.63 13.89
C GLY A 500 -44.69 -11.58 14.39
N SER A 501 -43.44 -11.58 13.91
CA SER A 501 -42.45 -10.56 14.29
C SER A 501 -42.80 -9.18 13.71
N ILE A 502 -42.72 -8.14 14.54
CA ILE A 502 -42.88 -6.75 14.10
C ILE A 502 -41.63 -6.35 13.29
N LYS A 503 -41.83 -6.12 11.98
CA LYS A 503 -40.80 -5.79 10.99
C LYS A 503 -40.77 -4.28 10.75
N THR A 504 -39.89 -3.57 11.46
CA THR A 504 -39.68 -2.13 11.27
C THR A 504 -38.23 -1.81 10.97
N ASN A 505 -38.02 -0.69 10.26
CA ASN A 505 -36.68 -0.25 9.90
C ASN A 505 -35.82 0.01 11.15
N GLN A 506 -36.42 0.51 12.22
CA GLN A 506 -35.74 0.74 13.49
C GLN A 506 -35.20 -0.55 14.11
N ARG A 507 -35.95 -1.66 14.01
CA ARG A 507 -35.50 -2.97 14.48
C ARG A 507 -34.38 -3.53 13.62
N TYR A 508 -34.50 -3.41 12.30
CA TYR A 508 -33.42 -3.78 11.38
C TYR A 508 -32.12 -3.02 11.69
N ARG A 509 -32.20 -1.69 11.83
CA ARG A 509 -31.02 -0.85 12.13
C ARG A 509 -30.37 -1.23 13.45
N LYS A 510 -31.17 -1.48 14.51
CA LYS A 510 -30.65 -1.96 15.79
C LYS A 510 -29.98 -3.32 15.67
N ALA A 511 -30.54 -4.25 14.89
CA ALA A 511 -29.96 -5.57 14.65
C ALA A 511 -28.65 -5.52 13.86
N MET A 512 -28.51 -4.55 12.94
CA MET A 512 -27.29 -4.35 12.15
C MET A 512 -26.28 -3.39 12.81
N GLY A 513 -26.52 -2.95 14.06
CA GLY A 513 -25.63 -2.01 14.76
C GLY A 513 -25.59 -0.59 14.16
N LEU A 514 -26.58 -0.22 13.34
CA LEU A 514 -26.61 1.08 12.65
C LEU A 514 -27.25 2.17 13.52
N PRO A 515 -26.78 3.44 13.41
CA PRO A 515 -27.38 4.57 14.13
C PRO A 515 -28.88 4.71 13.81
N LEU A 516 -29.71 4.89 14.83
CA LEU A 516 -31.16 4.99 14.63
C LEU A 516 -31.59 6.30 13.96
N ARG A 517 -30.80 7.37 14.11
CA ARG A 517 -30.98 8.70 13.51
C ARG A 517 -29.62 9.38 13.37
N TYR A 518 -29.55 10.35 12.45
CA TYR A 518 -28.42 11.25 12.29
C TYR A 518 -28.82 12.69 12.66
N SER A 519 -27.84 13.55 12.93
CA SER A 519 -28.04 14.96 13.23
C SER A 519 -28.48 15.75 12.00
N LYS A 520 -29.09 16.93 12.20
CA LYS A 520 -29.49 17.81 11.10
C LYS A 520 -28.29 18.28 10.27
N ALA A 521 -27.13 18.43 10.89
CA ALA A 521 -25.89 18.82 10.21
C ALA A 521 -25.42 17.73 9.24
N GLU A 522 -25.47 16.45 9.64
CA GLU A 522 -25.06 15.31 8.79
C GLU A 522 -26.01 15.11 7.60
N TYR A 523 -27.32 15.26 7.82
CA TYR A 523 -28.29 15.23 6.72
C TYR A 523 -28.11 16.39 5.74
N ASN A 524 -27.76 17.59 6.22
CA ASN A 524 -27.46 18.71 5.32
C ASN A 524 -26.15 18.48 4.56
N TRP A 525 -25.15 17.93 5.24
CA TRP A 525 -23.84 17.63 4.66
C TRP A 525 -23.94 16.66 3.47
N CYS A 526 -24.72 15.58 3.60
CA CYS A 526 -24.85 14.63 2.49
C CYS A 526 -25.59 15.22 1.28
N LEU A 527 -26.36 16.30 1.41
CA LEU A 527 -27.07 16.93 0.30
C LEU A 527 -26.26 18.03 -0.43
N ASP A 528 -25.18 18.53 0.17
CA ASP A 528 -24.43 19.69 -0.33
C ASP A 528 -23.01 19.32 -0.85
N TRP A 529 -22.31 18.35 -0.23
CA TRP A 529 -20.83 18.27 -0.38
C TRP A 529 -20.23 16.94 -0.87
N LYS A 530 -21.02 15.86 -1.02
CA LYS A 530 -20.62 14.62 -1.72
C LYS A 530 -21.75 14.16 -2.65
N GLN A 531 -21.52 13.11 -3.45
CA GLN A 531 -22.28 12.70 -4.65
C GLN A 531 -23.82 12.60 -4.55
N MET A 532 -24.43 12.70 -3.37
CA MET A 532 -25.86 12.96 -3.20
C MET A 532 -26.18 14.43 -3.53
N THR A 533 -26.62 14.68 -4.77
CA THR A 533 -27.14 15.99 -5.18
C THR A 533 -28.34 16.43 -4.32
N LYS A 534 -28.65 17.73 -4.26
CA LYS A 534 -29.78 18.28 -3.47
C LYS A 534 -31.13 17.59 -3.74
N ARG A 535 -31.32 16.98 -4.91
CA ARG A 535 -32.54 16.26 -5.30
C ARG A 535 -32.17 14.98 -6.05
N CYS A 536 -32.88 13.88 -5.77
CA CYS A 536 -32.80 12.63 -6.51
C CYS A 536 -33.32 12.83 -7.94
N VAL A 537 -32.45 12.71 -8.94
CA VAL A 537 -32.82 12.78 -10.36
C VAL A 537 -33.05 11.36 -10.89
N ARG A 538 -34.16 11.16 -11.60
CA ARG A 538 -34.54 9.92 -12.30
C ARG A 538 -34.89 10.27 -13.75
N ALA A 539 -34.93 9.28 -14.63
CA ALA A 539 -35.34 9.47 -16.03
C ALA A 539 -36.73 10.15 -16.17
N THR A 540 -37.58 10.05 -15.15
CA THR A 540 -38.94 10.60 -15.09
C THR A 540 -39.06 11.94 -14.34
N GLY A 541 -37.98 12.50 -13.77
CA GLY A 541 -37.99 13.80 -13.07
C GLY A 541 -37.10 13.87 -11.83
N SER A 542 -37.18 14.97 -11.06
CA SER A 542 -36.37 15.16 -9.83
C SER A 542 -37.22 15.36 -8.56
N ARG A 543 -36.90 14.61 -7.50
CA ARG A 543 -37.58 14.69 -6.20
C ARG A 543 -36.62 14.88 -5.03
N ALA A 544 -37.13 15.35 -3.89
CA ALA A 544 -36.33 15.37 -2.67
C ALA A 544 -35.97 13.94 -2.23
N TRP A 545 -34.80 13.79 -1.61
CA TRP A 545 -34.40 12.53 -0.98
C TRP A 545 -35.23 12.28 0.28
N MET A 546 -35.60 11.02 0.49
CA MET A 546 -36.23 10.61 1.74
C MET A 546 -35.17 10.50 2.84
N LYS A 547 -35.57 10.75 4.09
CA LYS A 547 -34.66 10.60 5.24
C LYS A 547 -34.02 9.22 5.29
N GLU A 548 -34.76 8.18 4.91
CA GLU A 548 -34.24 6.82 4.88
C GLU A 548 -33.18 6.59 3.80
N GLU A 549 -33.35 7.19 2.61
CA GLU A 549 -32.35 7.14 1.55
C GLU A 549 -31.07 7.84 1.98
N MET A 550 -31.20 8.97 2.67
CA MET A 550 -30.06 9.71 3.24
C MET A 550 -29.38 8.92 4.36
N MET A 551 -30.14 8.22 5.20
CA MET A 551 -29.57 7.34 6.23
C MET A 551 -28.80 6.17 5.61
N ALA A 552 -29.36 5.51 4.60
CA ALA A 552 -28.69 4.42 3.91
C ALA A 552 -27.40 4.87 3.23
N TYR A 553 -27.38 6.09 2.66
CA TYR A 553 -26.17 6.67 2.11
C TYR A 553 -25.13 7.02 3.18
N LEU A 554 -25.54 7.62 4.30
CA LEU A 554 -24.64 7.94 5.42
C LEU A 554 -24.07 6.67 6.07
N ASP A 555 -24.88 5.62 6.21
CA ASP A 555 -24.40 4.31 6.68
C ASP A 555 -23.36 3.74 5.72
N TRP A 556 -23.61 3.84 4.41
CA TRP A 556 -22.66 3.38 3.39
C TRP A 556 -21.38 4.23 3.38
N ASP A 557 -21.46 5.57 3.34
CA ASP A 557 -20.28 6.46 3.34
C ASP A 557 -19.47 6.29 4.62
N LYS A 558 -20.12 6.08 5.78
CA LYS A 558 -19.41 5.77 7.02
C LYS A 558 -18.76 4.39 6.96
N SER A 559 -19.47 3.36 6.51
CA SER A 559 -18.88 2.02 6.36
C SER A 559 -17.77 1.95 5.30
N GLU A 560 -17.86 2.77 4.26
CA GLU A 560 -16.88 2.83 3.18
C GLU A 560 -15.68 3.70 3.59
N ASN A 561 -15.89 4.78 4.36
CA ASN A 561 -14.81 5.53 5.00
C ASN A 561 -14.13 4.68 6.07
N ASP A 562 -14.87 3.94 6.91
CA ASP A 562 -14.29 3.02 7.89
C ASP A 562 -13.54 1.87 7.18
N ARG A 563 -14.02 1.42 6.01
CA ARG A 563 -13.30 0.46 5.14
C ARG A 563 -12.07 1.08 4.48
N LEU A 564 -12.13 2.35 4.07
CA LEU A 564 -11.01 3.12 3.52
C LEU A 564 -9.99 3.45 4.59
N ASP A 565 -10.40 3.77 5.81
CA ASP A 565 -9.56 4.10 6.95
C ASP A 565 -8.95 2.83 7.55
N ALA A 566 -9.68 1.71 7.59
CA ALA A 566 -9.12 0.39 7.85
C ALA A 566 -8.14 -0.02 6.74
N ARG A 567 -8.46 0.23 5.46
CA ARG A 567 -7.51 0.05 4.34
C ARG A 567 -6.30 0.96 4.43
N VAL A 568 -6.45 2.21 4.88
CA VAL A 568 -5.36 3.20 4.97
C VAL A 568 -4.49 2.92 6.19
N ALA A 569 -5.07 2.44 7.30
CA ALA A 569 -4.33 1.94 8.44
C ALA A 569 -3.56 0.64 8.10
N ASP A 570 -4.17 -0.28 7.34
CA ASP A 570 -3.51 -1.49 6.83
C ASP A 570 -2.50 -1.18 5.69
N GLU A 571 -2.75 -0.17 4.85
CA GLU A 571 -1.84 0.27 3.77
C GLU A 571 -0.63 1.06 4.32
N ILE A 572 -0.77 1.79 5.44
CA ILE A 572 0.32 2.56 6.07
C ILE A 572 1.28 1.67 6.89
N VAL A 573 0.83 0.51 7.38
CA VAL A 573 1.69 -0.42 8.13
C VAL A 573 2.35 -1.47 7.23
N VAL A 574 1.81 -1.80 6.04
CA VAL A 574 2.20 -3.08 5.41
C VAL A 574 2.76 -3.09 3.97
N GLN A 575 2.61 -2.13 3.05
CA GLN A 575 3.19 -2.36 1.70
C GLN A 575 3.90 -1.18 1.01
N PRO A 576 5.25 -1.20 0.93
CA PRO A 576 6.04 -0.36 0.04
C PRO A 576 6.27 -1.02 -1.33
N PHE A 577 5.26 -1.63 -1.98
CA PHE A 577 5.01 -1.61 -3.45
C PHE A 577 4.11 -2.76 -3.95
N SER A 578 3.07 -2.39 -4.72
CA SER A 578 2.19 -3.26 -5.53
C SER A 578 2.99 -4.08 -6.57
N SER A 579 2.67 -5.33 -6.89
CA SER A 579 1.35 -5.84 -7.26
C SER A 579 1.17 -7.35 -7.09
N ARG A 580 -0.06 -7.76 -6.69
CA ARG A 580 -0.68 -9.11 -6.73
C ARG A 580 -0.64 -10.03 -5.50
N ARG A 581 -0.13 -9.63 -4.33
CA ARG A 581 -0.42 -10.31 -3.05
C ARG A 581 -0.51 -9.30 -1.91
N GLY A 582 -1.52 -9.45 -1.05
CA GLY A 582 -1.82 -8.46 0.00
C GLY A 582 -0.87 -8.53 1.19
N PRO A 583 -0.78 -7.45 2.00
CA PRO A 583 -0.20 -7.42 3.34
C PRO A 583 -0.31 -8.72 4.13
N ASP A 584 -1.54 -9.16 4.38
CA ASP A 584 -1.86 -10.34 5.17
C ASP A 584 -1.31 -11.63 4.56
N GLU A 585 -1.19 -11.70 3.24
CA GLU A 585 -0.65 -12.88 2.57
C GLU A 585 0.87 -12.97 2.73
N ILE A 586 1.57 -11.83 2.78
CA ILE A 586 3.01 -11.76 3.11
C ILE A 586 3.21 -12.12 4.58
N TRP A 587 2.42 -11.54 5.49
CA TRP A 587 2.53 -11.87 6.91
C TRP A 587 2.19 -13.32 7.23
N ARG A 588 1.14 -13.89 6.62
CA ARG A 588 0.84 -15.33 6.71
C ARG A 588 1.95 -16.18 6.09
N ALA A 589 2.58 -15.72 5.01
CA ALA A 589 3.75 -16.39 4.45
C ALA A 589 4.93 -16.34 5.41
N CYS A 590 5.24 -15.20 6.04
CA CYS A 590 6.27 -15.08 7.08
C CYS A 590 5.96 -15.95 8.30
N GLU A 591 4.70 -15.98 8.74
CA GLU A 591 4.27 -16.82 9.86
C GLU A 591 4.43 -18.30 9.53
N LYS A 592 3.96 -18.72 8.36
CA LYS A 592 4.10 -20.10 7.89
C LYS A 592 5.56 -20.49 7.68
N ASP A 593 6.37 -19.61 7.08
CA ASP A 593 7.80 -19.87 6.88
C ASP A 593 8.48 -20.07 8.24
N SER A 594 8.29 -19.12 9.16
CA SER A 594 8.82 -19.18 10.52
C SER A 594 8.33 -20.40 11.32
N GLU A 595 7.06 -20.82 11.20
CA GLU A 595 6.55 -22.06 11.81
C GLU A 595 7.23 -23.30 11.20
N GLU A 596 7.43 -23.32 9.89
CA GLU A 596 8.14 -24.39 9.20
C GLU A 596 9.63 -24.43 9.60
N GLN A 597 10.29 -23.28 9.69
CA GLN A 597 11.68 -23.14 10.17
C GLN A 597 11.78 -23.69 11.60
N GLN A 598 10.87 -23.29 12.49
CA GLN A 598 10.91 -23.70 13.90
C GLN A 598 10.61 -25.19 14.08
N THR A 599 9.70 -25.76 13.30
CA THR A 599 9.42 -27.21 13.31
C THR A 599 10.65 -28.01 12.89
N LEU A 600 11.39 -27.55 11.88
CA LEU A 600 12.61 -28.20 11.40
C LEU A 600 13.77 -28.07 12.38
N TYR A 601 13.92 -26.91 13.02
CA TYR A 601 14.92 -26.71 14.06
C TYR A 601 14.70 -27.66 15.24
N ILE A 602 13.45 -27.82 15.69
CA ILE A 602 13.07 -28.77 16.74
C ILE A 602 13.30 -30.22 16.30
N ALA A 603 13.11 -30.56 15.02
CA ALA A 603 13.34 -31.91 14.52
C ALA A 603 14.83 -32.28 14.34
N LYS A 604 15.72 -31.28 14.27
CA LYS A 604 17.18 -31.46 14.16
C LYS A 604 17.91 -31.34 15.50
N SER A 605 17.27 -30.76 16.51
CA SER A 605 17.74 -30.66 17.90
C SER A 605 17.40 -31.93 18.67
#